data_AF-A0A1B8HC67-F1
#
_entry.id   AF-A0A1B8HC67-F1
#
_cell.length_a   1.000
_cell.length_b   1.000
_cell.length_c   1.000
_cell.angle_alpha   90.00
_cell.angle_beta   90.00
_cell.angle_gamma   90.00
#
_symmetry.space_group_name_H-M   'P 1'
#
loop_
_entity.id
_entity.type
_entity.pdbx_description
1 polymer ?
#
loop_
_entity_poly.entity_id
_entity_poly.type
_entity_poly.pdbx_seq_one_letter_code
_entity_poly.pdbx_strand_id
1 'polypeptide(L)'
;MSGHPHAALMAKAAEIAKTDKEWYRHFQYKSGESDWRDMSASAGFHDCFEYRLKPRTIDINGHQVPEPAREPLEIGRCYVVADITIKGLCTYIWQGDDGDVFLLQCGLIHLSAEAAEAHIAALLSFTQK
;
A
#
# COMPACT_ATOMS: atom_id res chain seq x y z
N MET A 1 23.53 -21.12 7.03
CA MET A 1 23.74 -19.70 6.69
C MET A 1 22.42 -19.18 6.17
N SER A 2 21.76 -18.26 6.87
CA SER A 2 20.62 -17.57 6.25
C SER A 2 21.16 -16.61 5.20
N GLY A 3 20.53 -16.54 4.04
CA GLY A 3 20.88 -15.56 3.02
C GLY A 3 20.63 -14.13 3.51
N HIS A 4 20.93 -13.14 2.65
CA HIS A 4 20.64 -11.74 2.94
C HIS A 4 19.16 -11.54 3.34
N PRO A 5 18.85 -10.77 4.41
CA PRO A 5 17.48 -10.64 4.92
C PRO A 5 16.49 -10.12 3.86
N HIS A 6 16.98 -9.36 2.88
CA HIS A 6 16.19 -8.78 1.80
C HIS A 6 16.31 -9.51 0.45
N ALA A 7 16.73 -10.78 0.44
CA ALA A 7 16.95 -11.54 -0.80
C ALA A 7 15.74 -11.51 -1.77
N ALA A 8 14.52 -11.57 -1.25
CA ALA A 8 13.31 -11.47 -2.08
C ALA A 8 13.14 -10.10 -2.75
N LEU A 9 13.45 -9.01 -2.05
CA LEU A 9 13.41 -7.65 -2.61
C LEU A 9 14.53 -7.43 -3.61
N MET A 10 15.72 -7.99 -3.36
CA MET A 10 16.84 -7.95 -4.31
C MET A 10 16.48 -8.68 -5.61
N ALA A 11 15.84 -9.84 -5.53
CA ALA A 11 15.34 -10.55 -6.71
C ALA A 11 14.30 -9.72 -7.46
N LYS A 12 13.35 -9.09 -6.75
CA LYS A 12 12.36 -8.20 -7.37
C LYS A 12 13.00 -6.98 -8.04
N ALA A 13 14.00 -6.37 -7.40
CA ALA A 13 14.77 -5.27 -7.96
C ALA A 13 15.47 -5.69 -9.26
N ALA A 14 16.09 -6.87 -9.28
CA ALA A 14 16.71 -7.41 -10.48
C ALA A 14 15.70 -7.63 -11.61
N GLU A 15 14.49 -8.12 -11.32
CA GLU A 15 13.42 -8.24 -12.32
C GLU A 15 12.98 -6.89 -12.88
N ILE A 16 12.77 -5.87 -12.03
CA ILE A 16 12.40 -4.51 -12.48
C ILE A 16 13.52 -3.89 -13.32
N ALA A 17 14.78 -4.08 -12.91
CA ALA A 17 15.96 -3.55 -13.57
C ALA A 17 16.15 -4.05 -15.01
N LYS A 18 15.52 -5.18 -15.39
CA LYS A 18 15.52 -5.67 -16.78
C LYS A 18 14.82 -4.69 -17.74
N THR A 19 13.81 -3.96 -17.26
CA THR A 19 13.00 -3.05 -18.08
C THR A 19 13.11 -1.59 -17.68
N ASP A 20 13.43 -1.29 -16.41
CA ASP A 20 13.52 0.06 -15.86
C ASP A 20 14.90 0.29 -15.24
N LYS A 21 15.70 1.17 -15.86
CA LYS A 21 17.05 1.53 -15.38
C LYS A 21 17.02 2.28 -14.05
N GLU A 22 15.89 2.88 -13.70
CA GLU A 22 15.68 3.58 -12.44
C GLU A 22 14.89 2.72 -11.44
N TRP A 23 15.10 1.40 -11.47
CA TRP A 23 14.48 0.41 -10.58
C TRP A 23 14.45 0.81 -9.10
N TYR A 24 15.46 1.56 -8.62
CA TYR A 24 15.55 2.03 -7.24
C TYR A 24 14.37 2.93 -6.84
N ARG A 25 13.75 3.66 -7.77
CA ARG A 25 12.59 4.53 -7.48
C ARG A 25 11.35 3.77 -7.01
N HIS A 26 11.31 2.45 -7.25
CA HIS A 26 10.24 1.57 -6.81
C HIS A 26 10.41 1.12 -5.36
N PHE A 27 11.48 1.51 -4.67
CA PHE A 27 11.79 1.05 -3.32
C PHE A 27 11.91 2.22 -2.34
N GLN A 28 11.54 1.91 -1.10
CA GLN A 28 11.75 2.77 0.05
C GLN A 28 12.55 2.02 1.11
N TYR A 29 13.28 2.76 1.93
CA TYR A 29 14.03 2.22 3.05
C TYR A 29 13.80 3.04 4.32
N LYS A 30 14.04 2.43 5.48
CA LYS A 30 14.08 3.13 6.76
C LYS A 30 15.11 2.49 7.71
N SER A 31 15.48 3.27 8.73
CA SER A 31 16.36 2.83 9.81
C SER A 31 15.60 2.87 11.13
N GLY A 32 15.35 1.69 11.72
CA GLY A 32 14.60 1.57 12.97
C GLY A 32 13.21 2.21 12.88
N GLU A 33 12.94 3.15 13.78
CA GLU A 33 11.65 3.85 13.90
C GLU A 33 11.53 5.08 12.98
N SER A 34 12.49 5.31 12.08
CA SER A 34 12.43 6.43 11.14
C SER A 34 11.33 6.24 10.09
N ASP A 35 10.86 7.36 9.53
CA ASP A 35 9.96 7.35 8.36
C ASP A 35 10.61 6.70 7.13
N TRP A 36 9.76 6.13 6.27
CA TRP A 36 10.15 5.57 4.98
C TRP A 36 10.65 6.67 4.03
N ARG A 37 11.81 6.44 3.43
CA ARG A 37 12.43 7.36 2.46
C ARG A 37 12.64 6.66 1.12
N ASP A 38 12.51 7.42 0.05
CA ASP A 38 12.76 6.92 -1.30
C ASP A 38 14.25 6.55 -1.47
N MET A 39 14.48 5.41 -2.10
CA MET A 39 15.83 4.93 -2.40
C MET A 39 16.45 5.74 -3.53
N SER A 40 17.75 6.04 -3.43
CA SER A 40 18.49 6.79 -4.44
C SER A 40 19.23 5.87 -5.42
N ALA A 41 19.67 6.44 -6.55
CA ALA A 41 20.42 5.72 -7.58
C ALA A 41 21.70 5.04 -7.07
N SER A 42 22.31 5.59 -6.01
CA SER A 42 23.54 5.08 -5.42
C SER A 42 23.31 4.11 -4.26
N ALA A 43 22.07 3.91 -3.83
CA ALA A 43 21.76 3.06 -2.69
C ALA A 43 21.75 1.58 -3.10
N GLY A 44 22.18 0.72 -2.19
CA GLY A 44 22.03 -0.74 -2.28
C GLY A 44 21.11 -1.27 -1.18
N PHE A 45 20.87 -2.58 -1.20
CA PHE A 45 20.27 -3.28 -0.07
C PHE A 45 21.35 -3.55 0.97
N HIS A 46 21.18 -2.97 2.16
CA HIS A 46 22.01 -3.22 3.33
C HIS A 46 21.23 -4.07 4.33
N ASP A 47 21.93 -4.87 5.12
CA ASP A 47 21.34 -5.73 6.16
C ASP A 47 20.80 -4.94 7.36
N CYS A 48 21.31 -3.73 7.60
CA CYS A 48 20.96 -2.88 8.73
C CYS A 48 19.72 -1.98 8.51
N PHE A 49 19.14 -1.96 7.30
CA PHE A 49 17.95 -1.16 6.99
C PHE A 49 16.78 -2.06 6.64
N GLU A 50 15.57 -1.56 6.89
CA GLU A 50 14.37 -2.18 6.37
C GLU A 50 14.07 -1.61 4.98
N TYR A 51 13.61 -2.46 4.07
CA TYR A 51 13.24 -2.08 2.71
C TYR A 51 11.83 -2.56 2.39
N ARG A 52 11.14 -1.81 1.53
CA ARG A 52 9.87 -2.21 0.94
C ARG A 52 9.75 -1.68 -0.49
N LEU A 53 8.83 -2.28 -1.25
CA LEU A 53 8.33 -1.63 -2.46
C LEU A 53 7.54 -0.38 -2.06
N LYS A 54 7.73 0.70 -2.80
CA LYS A 54 6.96 1.92 -2.64
C LYS A 54 5.48 1.57 -2.81
N PRO A 55 4.62 1.89 -1.83
CA PRO A 55 3.19 1.66 -1.97
C PRO A 55 2.68 2.32 -3.25
N ARG A 56 1.91 1.57 -4.04
CA ARG A 56 1.21 2.15 -5.19
C ARG A 56 0.15 3.12 -4.68
N THR A 57 -0.10 4.18 -5.43
CA THR A 57 -1.16 5.13 -5.15
C THR A 57 -2.06 5.28 -6.37
N ILE A 58 -3.29 5.68 -6.13
CA ILE A 58 -4.26 6.13 -7.13
C ILE A 58 -4.56 7.60 -6.88
N ASP A 59 -4.83 8.34 -7.96
CA ASP A 59 -5.29 9.72 -7.85
C ASP A 59 -6.81 9.75 -7.74
N ILE A 60 -7.32 10.37 -6.68
CA ILE A 60 -8.75 10.64 -6.50
C ILE A 60 -8.88 12.14 -6.24
N ASN A 61 -9.36 12.87 -7.24
CA ASN A 61 -9.55 14.32 -7.16
C ASN A 61 -8.28 15.10 -6.73
N GLY A 62 -7.10 14.70 -7.22
CA GLY A 62 -5.82 15.30 -6.84
C GLY A 62 -5.25 14.83 -5.49
N HIS A 63 -5.93 13.91 -4.80
CA HIS A 63 -5.41 13.25 -3.60
C HIS A 63 -4.72 11.94 -3.99
N GLN A 64 -3.49 11.77 -3.52
CA GLN A 64 -2.76 10.51 -3.65
C GLN A 64 -3.19 9.54 -2.56
N VAL A 65 -3.99 8.55 -2.94
CA VAL A 65 -4.56 7.55 -2.03
C VAL A 65 -3.77 6.25 -2.21
N PRO A 66 -3.28 5.60 -1.15
CA PRO A 66 -2.69 4.26 -1.26
C PRO A 66 -3.63 3.30 -2.00
N GLU A 67 -3.10 2.49 -2.90
CA GLU A 67 -3.92 1.63 -3.74
C GLU A 67 -4.72 0.63 -2.87
N PRO A 68 -6.05 0.57 -3.01
CA PRO A 68 -6.88 -0.39 -2.27
C PRO A 68 -6.60 -1.82 -2.73
N ALA A 69 -7.03 -2.79 -1.94
CA ALA A 69 -6.94 -4.20 -2.30
C ALA A 69 -7.62 -4.47 -3.66
N ARG A 70 -6.95 -5.27 -4.51
CA ARG A 70 -7.43 -5.67 -5.85
C ARG A 70 -7.78 -7.15 -5.95
N GLU A 71 -7.37 -7.92 -4.95
CA GLU A 71 -7.57 -9.35 -4.89
C GLU A 71 -8.27 -9.71 -3.57
N PRO A 72 -9.04 -10.81 -3.52
CA PRO A 72 -9.63 -11.32 -2.30
C PRO A 72 -8.61 -11.48 -1.17
N LEU A 73 -9.01 -11.14 0.05
CA LEU A 73 -8.17 -11.33 1.24
C LEU A 73 -8.29 -12.77 1.77
N GLU A 74 -7.41 -13.12 2.70
CA GLU A 74 -7.52 -14.37 3.45
C GLU A 74 -8.73 -14.32 4.40
N ILE A 75 -9.45 -15.43 4.54
CA ILE A 75 -10.56 -15.55 5.50
C ILE A 75 -10.04 -15.25 6.91
N GLY A 76 -10.76 -14.38 7.63
CA GLY A 76 -10.37 -13.91 8.96
C GLY A 76 -9.45 -12.68 8.96
N ARG A 77 -9.04 -12.18 7.79
CA ARG A 77 -8.20 -10.98 7.69
C ARG A 77 -9.01 -9.71 7.99
N CYS A 78 -8.56 -8.92 8.94
CA CYS A 78 -9.15 -7.59 9.19
C CYS A 78 -8.82 -6.62 8.05
N TYR A 79 -9.79 -5.80 7.68
CA TYR A 79 -9.64 -4.72 6.71
C TYR A 79 -10.47 -3.49 7.10
N VAL A 80 -10.13 -2.34 6.53
CA VAL A 80 -10.77 -1.06 6.81
C VAL A 80 -11.35 -0.49 5.52
N VAL A 81 -12.52 0.13 5.60
CA VAL A 81 -13.27 0.70 4.48
C VAL A 81 -13.47 2.19 4.70
N ALA A 82 -13.31 2.97 3.64
CA ALA A 82 -13.75 4.36 3.59
C ALA A 82 -15.28 4.41 3.41
N ASP A 83 -16.01 4.74 4.47
CA ASP A 83 -17.48 4.71 4.49
C ASP A 83 -18.05 6.14 4.42
N ILE A 84 -18.63 6.46 3.27
CA ILE A 84 -19.26 7.76 3.00
C ILE A 84 -20.58 7.98 3.75
N THR A 85 -21.25 6.92 4.21
CA THR A 85 -22.54 7.01 4.90
C THR A 85 -22.37 7.57 6.31
N ILE A 86 -21.26 7.23 6.97
CA ILE A 86 -20.86 7.76 8.27
C ILE A 86 -19.76 8.83 8.17
N LYS A 87 -19.26 9.09 6.94
CA LYS A 87 -18.14 10.00 6.65
C LYS A 87 -16.89 9.65 7.47
N GLY A 88 -16.57 8.37 7.53
CA GLY A 88 -15.52 7.84 8.41
C GLY A 88 -14.99 6.49 7.95
N LEU A 89 -14.47 5.73 8.92
CA LEU A 89 -13.90 4.41 8.70
C LEU A 89 -14.77 3.33 9.32
N CYS A 90 -14.92 2.21 8.63
CA CYS A 90 -15.50 0.99 9.16
C CYS A 90 -14.48 -0.15 9.08
N THR A 91 -14.36 -0.93 10.15
CA THR A 91 -13.47 -2.09 10.20
C THR A 91 -14.28 -3.38 10.13
N TYR A 92 -13.86 -4.30 9.28
CA TYR A 92 -14.51 -5.58 9.05
C TYR A 92 -13.48 -6.71 9.07
N ILE A 93 -13.99 -7.94 9.07
CA ILE A 93 -13.19 -9.16 8.96
C ILE A 93 -13.64 -9.87 7.70
N TRP A 94 -12.72 -10.11 6.77
CA TRP A 94 -13.00 -10.78 5.51
C TRP A 94 -13.53 -12.20 5.76
N GLN A 95 -14.77 -12.45 5.36
CA GLN A 95 -15.43 -13.75 5.29
C GLN A 95 -15.59 -14.25 3.84
N GLY A 96 -15.30 -13.41 2.85
CA GLY A 96 -15.49 -13.72 1.43
C GLY A 96 -16.96 -13.78 1.04
N ASP A 97 -17.83 -13.08 1.77
CA ASP A 97 -19.25 -12.99 1.45
C ASP A 97 -19.53 -11.95 0.34
N ASP A 98 -20.80 -11.84 -0.07
CA ASP A 98 -21.19 -10.92 -1.14
C ASP A 98 -20.89 -9.44 -0.80
N GLY A 99 -20.90 -9.08 0.48
CA GLY A 99 -20.58 -7.73 0.95
C GLY A 99 -19.10 -7.43 0.82
N ASP A 100 -18.25 -8.35 1.26
CA ASP A 100 -16.80 -8.30 1.08
C ASP A 100 -16.42 -8.17 -0.40
N VAL A 101 -17.02 -9.01 -1.26
CA VAL A 101 -16.76 -9.01 -2.70
C VAL A 101 -17.24 -7.70 -3.33
N PHE A 102 -18.39 -7.17 -2.92
CA PHE A 102 -18.89 -5.88 -3.39
C PHE A 102 -17.92 -4.75 -3.04
N LEU A 103 -17.48 -4.67 -1.78
CA LEU A 103 -16.53 -3.64 -1.32
C LEU A 103 -15.17 -3.73 -2.04
N LEU A 104 -14.71 -4.96 -2.32
CA LEU A 104 -13.49 -5.20 -3.11
C LEU A 104 -13.64 -4.67 -4.53
N GLN A 105 -14.76 -4.96 -5.19
CA GLN A 105 -15.04 -4.50 -6.56
C GLN A 105 -15.17 -2.98 -6.64
N CYS A 106 -15.74 -2.34 -5.61
CA CYS A 106 -15.76 -0.89 -5.48
C CYS A 106 -14.38 -0.27 -5.21
N GLY A 107 -13.36 -1.07 -4.87
CA GLY A 107 -12.02 -0.59 -4.54
C GLY A 107 -11.98 0.18 -3.22
N LEU A 108 -12.80 -0.17 -2.23
CA LEU A 108 -12.87 0.56 -0.96
C LEU A 108 -12.08 -0.11 0.18
N ILE A 109 -11.56 -1.32 -0.04
CA ILE A 109 -10.88 -2.12 0.97
C ILE A 109 -9.42 -1.70 1.12
N HIS A 110 -9.02 -1.38 2.35
CA HIS A 110 -7.66 -1.03 2.74
C HIS A 110 -7.15 -1.89 3.88
N LEU A 111 -5.84 -2.13 3.90
CA LEU A 111 -5.17 -2.91 4.95
C LEU A 111 -4.62 -2.06 6.10
N SER A 112 -4.78 -0.74 6.03
CA SER A 112 -4.40 0.20 7.09
C SER A 112 -5.45 1.29 7.24
N ALA A 113 -5.58 1.83 8.45
CA ALA A 113 -6.52 2.92 8.73
C ALA A 113 -6.11 4.19 7.97
N GLU A 114 -4.82 4.51 7.92
CA GLU A 114 -4.28 5.69 7.26
C GLU A 114 -4.58 5.70 5.75
N ALA A 115 -4.54 4.53 5.11
CA ALA A 115 -4.91 4.39 3.70
C ALA A 115 -6.42 4.63 3.49
N ALA A 116 -7.25 4.10 4.38
CA ALA A 116 -8.69 4.34 4.35
C ALA A 116 -9.04 5.80 4.67
N GLU A 117 -8.32 6.47 5.58
CA GLU A 117 -8.45 7.89 5.89
C GLU A 117 -8.12 8.78 4.69
N ALA A 118 -7.02 8.48 4.01
CA ALA A 118 -6.67 9.16 2.77
C ALA A 118 -7.78 8.99 1.71
N HIS A 119 -8.34 7.78 1.61
CA HIS A 119 -9.43 7.50 0.66
C HIS A 119 -10.71 8.27 1.02
N ILE A 120 -11.19 8.22 2.27
CA ILE A 120 -12.42 8.93 2.66
C ILE A 120 -12.24 10.45 2.53
N ALA A 121 -11.07 11.00 2.86
CA ALA A 121 -10.77 12.41 2.66
C ALA A 121 -10.85 12.80 1.17
N ALA A 122 -10.31 11.96 0.29
CA ALA A 122 -10.38 12.17 -1.16
C ALA A 122 -11.81 12.06 -1.70
N LEU A 123 -12.64 11.14 -1.20
CA LEU A 123 -14.05 11.04 -1.59
C LEU A 123 -14.86 12.25 -1.11
N LEU A 124 -14.61 12.70 0.12
CA LEU A 124 -15.32 13.85 0.68
C LEU A 124 -14.92 15.16 -0.02
N SER A 125 -13.72 15.27 -0.59
CA SER A 125 -13.26 16.48 -1.28
C SER A 125 -14.10 16.86 -2.50
N PHE A 126 -14.84 15.91 -3.11
CA PHE A 126 -15.84 16.21 -4.14
C PHE A 126 -17.02 17.05 -3.64
N THR A 127 -17.26 17.08 -2.33
CA THR A 127 -18.45 17.70 -1.71
C THR A 127 -18.12 18.82 -0.73
N GLN A 128 -16.86 18.96 -0.35
CA GLN A 128 -16.40 20.07 0.49
C GLN A 128 -16.41 21.36 -0.35
N LYS A 129 -16.96 22.44 0.23
CA LYS A 129 -16.98 23.79 -0.33
C LYS A 129 -16.00 24.68 0.41
#